data_AF-A0A7S0TAD2-F1
#
_entry.id   AF-A0A7S0TAD2-F1
#
_cell.length_a   1.000
_cell.length_b   1.000
_cell.length_c   1.000
_cell.angle_alpha   90.00
_cell.angle_beta   90.00
_cell.angle_gamma   90.00
#
_symmetry.space_group_name_H-M   'P 1'
#
loop_
_entity.id
_entity.type
_entity.pdbx_description
1 polymer ?
#
loop_
_entity_poly.entity_id
_entity_poly.type
_entity_poly.pdbx_seq_one_letter_code
_entity_poly.pdbx_strand_id
1 'polypeptide(L)'
;RTERADAAVAAAVAKTLESTILLEMHPRTQIALHLHILNDAGSKLACCLNAASLALADAGVPTRDFLAAATAGRVGDQIFLDLTKDEEAAASRFTVSVLPRDSTLLLALLDGPPIDSDAFRDLLDRAIHAAKRAATDLAFLAREHAALAVHLRDATALVPPVAHDSPLIADLLPSATRTPPRPPPPG
;
A
#
# COMPACT_ATOMS: atom_id res chain seq x y z
N ARG A 1 -3.75 -16.70 15.55
CA ARG A 1 -2.51 -15.92 15.83
C ARG A 1 -2.22 -14.92 14.71
N THR A 2 -2.57 -15.24 13.46
CA THR A 2 -2.46 -14.37 12.27
C THR A 2 -3.25 -13.06 12.39
N GLU A 3 -4.52 -13.11 12.81
CA GLU A 3 -5.39 -11.92 12.89
C GLU A 3 -4.82 -10.75 13.72
N ARG A 4 -4.12 -11.04 14.83
CA ARG A 4 -3.49 -10.00 15.65
C ARG A 4 -2.27 -9.37 14.98
N ALA A 5 -1.49 -10.18 14.26
CA ALA A 5 -0.33 -9.69 13.51
C ALA A 5 -0.80 -8.84 12.33
N ASP A 6 -1.86 -9.26 11.64
CA ASP A 6 -2.43 -8.53 10.52
C ASP A 6 -3.06 -7.21 10.99
N ALA A 7 -3.72 -7.20 12.14
CA ALA A 7 -4.24 -5.98 12.76
C ALA A 7 -3.11 -5.00 13.15
N ALA A 8 -1.96 -5.49 13.63
CA ALA A 8 -0.81 -4.65 13.93
C ALA A 8 -0.21 -4.02 12.66
N VAL A 9 -0.12 -4.80 11.57
CA VAL A 9 0.31 -4.28 10.26
C VAL A 9 -0.67 -3.23 9.76
N ALA A 10 -1.97 -3.50 9.81
CA ALA A 10 -3.00 -2.55 9.39
C ALA A 10 -2.93 -1.24 10.18
N ALA A 11 -2.76 -1.31 11.51
CA ALA A 11 -2.59 -0.14 12.35
C ALA A 11 -1.31 0.65 12.03
N ALA A 12 -0.20 -0.04 11.74
CA ALA A 12 1.04 0.59 11.34
C ALA A 12 0.89 1.31 9.99
N VAL A 13 0.30 0.65 8.99
CA VAL A 13 0.03 1.23 7.67
C VAL A 13 -0.88 2.46 7.80
N ALA A 14 -1.99 2.35 8.53
CA ALA A 14 -2.93 3.46 8.73
C ALA A 14 -2.23 4.68 9.34
N LYS A 15 -1.50 4.47 10.44
CA LYS A 15 -0.77 5.56 11.12
C LYS A 15 0.29 6.22 10.24
N THR A 16 1.01 5.43 9.45
CA THR A 16 2.03 5.94 8.53
C THR A 16 1.40 6.76 7.40
N LEU A 17 0.30 6.29 6.82
CA LEU A 17 -0.38 6.99 5.72
C LEU A 17 -1.14 8.24 6.18
N GLU A 18 -1.73 8.23 7.38
CA GLU A 18 -2.35 9.42 7.97
C GLU A 18 -1.37 10.59 8.07
N SER A 19 -0.10 10.31 8.40
CA SER A 19 0.95 11.34 8.44
C SER A 19 1.43 11.80 7.06
N THR A 20 1.11 11.05 6.01
CA THR A 20 1.56 11.33 4.63
C THR A 20 0.47 12.02 3.80
N ILE A 21 -0.79 11.65 4.01
CA ILE A 21 -1.95 12.20 3.28
C ILE A 21 -2.25 13.63 3.77
N LEU A 22 -2.57 14.51 2.82
CA LEU A 22 -2.99 15.88 3.12
C LEU A 22 -4.48 15.92 3.50
N LEU A 23 -4.79 15.42 4.70
CA LEU A 23 -6.17 15.33 5.22
C LEU A 23 -6.90 16.68 5.27
N GLU A 24 -6.17 17.78 5.40
CA GLU A 24 -6.69 19.16 5.40
C GLU A 24 -7.44 19.51 4.10
N MET A 25 -7.08 18.87 2.98
CA MET A 25 -7.72 19.09 1.68
C MET A 25 -8.99 18.27 1.49
N HIS A 26 -9.31 17.37 2.42
CA HIS A 26 -10.44 16.46 2.36
C HIS A 26 -11.33 16.51 3.62
N PRO A 27 -11.84 17.70 4.01
CA PRO A 27 -12.75 17.80 5.16
C PRO A 27 -14.03 16.99 4.91
N ARG A 28 -14.51 16.27 5.93
CA ARG A 28 -15.73 15.45 5.87
C ARG A 28 -15.71 14.33 4.81
N THR A 29 -14.52 13.90 4.38
CA THR A 29 -14.34 12.79 3.46
C THR A 29 -13.82 11.56 4.21
N GLN A 30 -14.22 10.37 3.75
CA GLN A 30 -13.66 9.12 4.24
C GLN A 30 -12.77 8.50 3.14
N ILE A 31 -11.51 8.26 3.46
CA ILE A 31 -10.58 7.52 2.61
C ILE A 31 -10.49 6.11 3.19
N ALA A 32 -10.95 5.12 2.42
CA ALA A 32 -10.92 3.71 2.82
C ALA A 32 -9.91 2.95 1.96
N LEU A 33 -8.90 2.35 2.60
CA LEU A 33 -7.89 1.52 1.95
C LEU A 33 -8.09 0.06 2.36
N HIS A 34 -8.18 -0.82 1.36
CA HIS A 34 -8.34 -2.25 1.54
C HIS A 34 -7.14 -2.96 0.92
N LEU A 35 -6.34 -3.63 1.76
CA LEU A 35 -5.19 -4.41 1.31
C LEU A 35 -5.53 -5.89 1.41
N HIS A 36 -5.37 -6.61 0.29
CA HIS A 36 -5.57 -8.05 0.24
C HIS A 36 -4.26 -8.75 -0.11
N ILE A 37 -3.74 -9.53 0.83
CA ILE A 37 -2.49 -10.27 0.65
C ILE A 37 -2.81 -11.59 -0.04
N LEU A 38 -2.52 -11.66 -1.34
CA LEU A 38 -2.74 -12.86 -2.16
C LEU A 38 -1.72 -13.95 -1.85
N ASN A 39 -0.46 -13.55 -1.81
CA ASN A 39 0.65 -14.38 -1.41
C ASN A 39 1.59 -13.57 -0.56
N ASP A 40 2.14 -14.23 0.43
CA ASP A 40 3.08 -13.65 1.36
C ASP A 40 4.40 -14.38 1.14
N ALA A 41 5.44 -13.65 0.79
CA ALA A 41 6.78 -14.18 0.52
C ALA A 41 7.84 -13.60 1.46
N GLY A 42 7.43 -12.80 2.46
CA GLY A 42 8.30 -12.03 3.34
C GLY A 42 8.05 -10.53 3.23
N SER A 43 8.62 -9.74 4.14
CA SER A 43 8.60 -8.28 4.15
C SER A 43 7.20 -7.66 3.98
N LYS A 44 6.18 -8.30 4.57
CA LYS A 44 4.76 -7.97 4.34
C LYS A 44 4.44 -6.50 4.60
N LEU A 45 4.98 -5.94 5.68
CA LEU A 45 4.69 -4.56 6.09
C LEU A 45 5.21 -3.55 5.05
N ALA A 46 6.43 -3.77 4.53
CA ALA A 46 7.00 -2.92 3.48
C ALA A 46 6.20 -3.04 2.18
N CYS A 47 5.83 -4.26 1.79
CA CYS A 47 4.99 -4.51 0.62
C CYS A 47 3.63 -3.79 0.73
N CYS A 48 2.96 -3.92 1.87
CA CYS A 48 1.67 -3.25 2.14
C CYS A 48 1.77 -1.72 2.06
N LEU A 49 2.82 -1.12 2.62
CA LEU A 49 3.05 0.33 2.55
C LEU A 49 3.26 0.79 1.11
N ASN A 50 4.10 0.07 0.35
CA ASN A 50 4.37 0.39 -1.05
C ASN A 50 3.12 0.26 -1.92
N ALA A 51 2.35 -0.82 -1.73
CA ALA A 51 1.09 -1.04 -2.44
C ALA A 51 0.06 0.04 -2.10
N ALA A 52 -0.05 0.45 -0.84
CA ALA A 52 -0.96 1.52 -0.44
C ALA A 52 -0.55 2.88 -1.02
N SER A 53 0.74 3.21 -1.04
CA SER A 53 1.24 4.44 -1.69
C SER A 53 0.93 4.48 -3.18
N LEU A 54 1.12 3.36 -3.88
CA LEU A 54 0.75 3.24 -5.29
C LEU A 54 -0.76 3.42 -5.49
N ALA A 55 -1.58 2.78 -4.65
CA ALA A 55 -3.03 2.91 -4.72
C ALA A 55 -3.51 4.36 -4.49
N LEU A 56 -2.89 5.08 -3.55
CA LEU A 56 -3.17 6.49 -3.30
C LEU A 56 -2.78 7.36 -4.50
N ALA A 57 -1.63 7.08 -5.12
CA ALA A 57 -1.18 7.78 -6.32
C ALA A 57 -2.12 7.54 -7.51
N ASP A 58 -2.55 6.30 -7.73
CA ASP A 58 -3.51 5.94 -8.79
C ASP A 58 -4.90 6.56 -8.56
N ALA A 59 -5.37 6.59 -7.31
CA ALA A 59 -6.61 7.25 -6.93
C ALA A 59 -6.54 8.80 -7.01
N GLY A 60 -5.36 9.37 -7.22
CA GLY A 60 -5.15 10.82 -7.24
C GLY A 60 -5.35 11.47 -5.87
N VAL A 61 -5.15 10.72 -4.77
CA VAL A 61 -5.21 11.27 -3.42
C VAL A 61 -3.93 12.07 -3.16
N PRO A 62 -4.05 13.35 -2.79
CA PRO A 62 -2.90 14.20 -2.57
C PRO A 62 -2.14 13.81 -1.30
N THR A 63 -0.88 13.42 -1.50
CA THR A 63 0.09 13.11 -0.45
C THR A 63 1.21 14.16 -0.41
N ARG A 64 1.86 14.32 0.75
CA ARG A 64 3.03 15.19 0.90
C ARG A 64 4.19 14.75 0.01
N ASP A 65 4.40 13.45 -0.10
CA ASP A 65 5.43 12.84 -0.92
C ASP A 65 5.07 11.39 -1.27
N PHE A 66 5.84 10.78 -2.18
CA PHE A 66 5.72 9.37 -2.52
C PHE A 66 6.42 8.51 -1.48
N LEU A 67 5.63 7.93 -0.58
CA LEU A 67 6.14 7.07 0.48
C LEU A 67 6.55 5.70 -0.06
N ALA A 68 7.75 5.26 0.33
CA ALA A 68 8.14 3.86 0.18
C ALA A 68 8.78 3.31 1.44
N ALA A 69 8.71 1.99 1.56
CA ALA A 69 9.26 1.22 2.65
C ALA A 69 10.12 0.07 2.12
N ALA A 70 11.13 -0.27 2.91
CA ALA A 70 11.99 -1.42 2.67
C ALA A 70 12.27 -2.12 4.01
N THR A 71 12.44 -3.43 3.92
CA THR A 71 12.86 -4.25 5.06
C THR A 71 14.28 -4.73 4.80
N ALA A 72 15.14 -4.55 5.79
CA ALA A 72 16.46 -5.16 5.82
C ALA A 72 16.51 -6.16 6.99
N GLY A 73 17.27 -7.23 6.86
CA GLY A 73 17.48 -8.14 7.98
C GLY A 73 18.90 -8.62 8.09
N ARG A 74 19.29 -8.93 9.32
CA ARG A 74 20.59 -9.53 9.62
C ARG A 74 20.40 -11.00 9.98
N VAL A 75 21.04 -11.90 9.24
CA VAL A 75 21.14 -13.34 9.54
C VAL A 75 22.61 -13.66 9.78
N GLY A 76 22.96 -13.98 11.02
CA GLY A 76 24.36 -14.17 11.41
C GLY A 76 25.17 -12.88 11.25
N ASP A 77 26.12 -12.89 10.31
CA ASP A 77 26.99 -11.73 10.00
C ASP A 77 26.68 -11.07 8.65
N GLN A 78 25.60 -11.50 7.98
CA GLN A 78 25.21 -10.98 6.67
C GLN A 78 23.92 -10.16 6.77
N ILE A 79 23.87 -9.07 6.01
CA ILE A 79 22.71 -8.20 5.88
C ILE A 79 22.06 -8.43 4.52
N PHE A 80 20.78 -8.77 4.55
CA PHE A 80 19.92 -8.96 3.39
C PHE A 80 18.91 -7.83 3.30
N LEU A 81 18.55 -7.47 2.07
CA LEU A 81 17.47 -6.53 1.77
C LEU A 81 16.31 -7.34 1.18
N ASP A 82 15.08 -6.95 1.53
CA ASP A 82 13.85 -7.63 1.11
C ASP A 82 13.87 -9.13 1.47
N LEU A 83 13.78 -9.38 2.77
CA LEU A 83 13.86 -10.73 3.33
C LEU A 83 12.72 -11.60 2.79
N THR A 84 13.09 -12.82 2.41
CA THR A 84 12.14 -13.91 2.17
C THR A 84 11.57 -14.43 3.49
N LYS A 85 10.45 -15.15 3.42
CA LYS A 85 9.82 -15.82 4.58
C LYS A 85 10.79 -16.66 5.41
N ASP A 86 11.65 -17.41 4.75
CA ASP A 86 12.59 -18.32 5.42
C ASP A 86 13.69 -17.52 6.13
N GLU A 87 14.15 -16.42 5.52
CA GLU A 87 15.13 -15.51 6.11
C GLU A 87 14.52 -14.74 7.29
N GLU A 88 13.27 -14.27 7.19
CA GLU A 88 12.56 -13.55 8.26
C GLU A 88 12.40 -14.35 9.56
N ALA A 89 12.44 -15.69 9.47
CA ALA A 89 12.30 -16.56 10.63
C ALA A 89 13.56 -16.58 11.51
N ALA A 90 14.73 -16.37 10.91
CA ALA A 90 16.03 -16.39 11.59
C ALA A 90 16.68 -15.00 11.71
N ALA A 91 16.17 -14.00 10.98
CA ALA A 91 16.74 -12.66 10.95
C ALA A 91 16.21 -11.74 12.06
N SER A 92 17.06 -10.81 12.50
CA SER A 92 16.60 -9.54 13.06
C SER A 92 16.16 -8.67 11.90
N ARG A 93 14.84 -8.45 11.74
CA ARG A 93 14.27 -7.67 10.65
C ARG A 93 14.02 -6.23 11.08
N PHE A 94 14.38 -5.31 10.21
CA PHE A 94 14.24 -3.88 10.42
C PHE A 94 13.51 -3.29 9.22
N THR A 95 12.28 -2.84 9.45
CA THR A 95 11.45 -2.22 8.41
C THR A 95 11.42 -0.72 8.59
N VAL A 96 11.73 0.01 7.52
CA VAL A 96 11.70 1.47 7.50
C VAL A 96 10.79 1.98 6.41
N SER A 97 10.16 3.12 6.67
CA SER A 97 9.42 3.89 5.68
C SER A 97 9.98 5.30 5.59
N VAL A 98 10.23 5.76 4.37
CA VAL A 98 10.88 7.04 4.06
C VAL A 98 10.01 7.88 3.13
N LEU A 99 10.02 9.20 3.38
CA LEU A 99 9.64 10.21 2.39
C LEU A 99 10.92 10.70 1.68
N PRO A 100 11.14 10.38 0.39
CA PRO A 100 12.41 10.65 -0.30
C PRO A 100 12.76 12.14 -0.40
N ARG A 101 11.77 13.03 -0.50
CA ARG A 101 11.96 14.49 -0.63
C ARG A 101 12.63 15.10 0.60
N ASP A 102 12.11 14.78 1.78
CA ASP A 102 12.60 15.34 3.05
C ASP A 102 13.58 14.39 3.78
N SER A 103 13.78 13.18 3.24
CA SER A 103 14.53 12.10 3.89
C SER A 103 14.02 11.76 5.31
N THR A 104 12.75 12.03 5.57
CA THR A 104 12.11 11.80 6.88
C THR A 104 11.69 10.35 7.02
N LEU A 105 12.01 9.75 8.16
CA LEU A 105 11.52 8.42 8.54
C LEU A 105 10.16 8.54 9.21
N LEU A 106 9.15 7.87 8.65
CA LEU A 106 7.81 7.83 9.24
C LEU A 106 7.59 6.60 10.10
N LEU A 107 8.26 5.51 9.76
CA LEU A 107 8.17 4.24 10.46
C LEU A 107 9.56 3.62 10.51
N ALA A 108 9.92 3.12 11.69
CA ALA A 108 11.11 2.32 11.93
C ALA A 108 10.75 1.26 12.96
N LEU A 109 10.71 0.00 12.53
CA LEU A 109 10.33 -1.13 13.38
C LEU A 109 11.44 -2.18 13.32
N LEU A 110 12.05 -2.44 14.47
CA LEU A 110 12.95 -3.56 14.67
C LEU A 110 12.18 -4.71 15.33
N ASP A 111 12.23 -5.88 14.74
CA ASP A 111 11.67 -7.11 15.31
C ASP A 111 12.66 -8.26 15.13
N GLY A 112 12.72 -9.15 16.11
CA GLY A 112 13.68 -10.26 16.16
C GLY A 112 14.71 -10.13 17.30
N PRO A 113 15.76 -10.97 17.27
CA PRO A 113 16.74 -11.01 18.34
C PRO A 113 17.54 -9.70 18.45
N PRO A 114 18.04 -9.36 19.65
CA PRO A 114 18.84 -8.17 19.86
C PRO A 114 20.12 -8.21 19.02
N ILE A 115 20.46 -7.06 18.45
CA ILE A 115 21.68 -6.87 17.66
C ILE A 115 22.56 -5.82 18.33
N ASP A 116 23.85 -5.89 18.05
CA ASP A 116 24.82 -4.90 18.51
C ASP A 116 24.60 -3.53 17.85
N SER A 117 25.08 -2.48 18.50
CA SER A 117 24.88 -1.10 18.06
C SER A 117 25.51 -0.80 16.69
N ASP A 118 26.65 -1.41 16.40
CA ASP A 118 27.36 -1.20 15.12
C ASP A 118 26.59 -1.88 13.99
N ALA A 119 26.15 -3.13 14.20
CA ALA A 119 25.25 -3.83 13.29
C ALA A 119 23.94 -3.10 13.04
N PHE A 120 23.33 -2.52 14.08
CA PHE A 120 22.08 -1.78 13.93
C PHE A 120 22.28 -0.54 13.05
N ARG A 121 23.40 0.16 13.21
CA ARG A 121 23.73 1.32 12.37
C ARG A 121 23.88 0.92 10.91
N ASP A 122 24.64 -0.13 10.63
CA ASP A 122 24.82 -0.64 9.27
C ASP A 122 23.50 -1.12 8.65
N LEU A 123 22.66 -1.78 9.45
CA LEU A 123 21.34 -2.24 9.03
C LEU A 123 20.40 -1.06 8.72
N LEU A 124 20.40 -0.04 9.58
CA LEU A 124 19.61 1.18 9.42
C LEU A 124 20.02 1.92 8.14
N ASP A 125 21.31 2.15 7.91
CA ASP A 125 21.80 2.87 6.75
C ASP A 125 21.46 2.14 5.44
N ARG A 126 21.60 0.81 5.42
CA ARG A 126 21.21 -0.04 4.28
C ARG A 126 19.70 -0.02 4.04
N ALA A 127 18.90 -0.10 5.09
CA ALA A 127 17.44 -0.06 4.99
C ALA A 127 16.95 1.29 4.45
N ILE A 128 17.51 2.40 4.94
CA ILE A 128 17.18 3.75 4.44
C ILE A 128 17.56 3.89 2.97
N HIS A 129 18.76 3.43 2.59
CA HIS A 129 19.20 3.49 1.21
C HIS A 129 18.29 2.66 0.29
N ALA A 130 17.92 1.46 0.71
CA ALA A 130 16.98 0.60 0.00
C ALA A 130 15.60 1.25 -0.15
N ALA A 131 15.05 1.84 0.91
CA ALA A 131 13.75 2.51 0.88
C ALA A 131 13.77 3.73 -0.07
N LYS A 132 14.85 4.51 -0.08
CA LYS A 132 15.00 5.65 -1.02
C LYS A 132 15.07 5.20 -2.48
N ARG A 133 15.79 4.10 -2.75
CA ARG A 133 15.82 3.49 -4.10
C ARG A 133 14.44 3.01 -4.51
N ALA A 134 13.77 2.22 -3.66
CA ALA A 134 12.42 1.74 -3.89
C ALA A 134 11.44 2.90 -4.16
N ALA A 135 11.54 4.00 -3.40
CA ALA A 135 10.71 5.20 -3.64
C ALA A 135 10.92 5.79 -5.03
N THR A 136 12.17 5.86 -5.50
CA THR A 136 12.50 6.42 -6.82
C THR A 136 11.95 5.53 -7.93
N ASP A 137 12.16 4.22 -7.83
CA ASP A 137 11.73 3.24 -8.84
C ASP A 137 10.20 3.15 -8.90
N LEU A 138 9.54 3.06 -7.75
CA LEU A 138 8.08 3.02 -7.68
C LEU A 138 7.45 4.32 -8.15
N ALA A 139 8.01 5.48 -7.80
CA ALA A 139 7.52 6.77 -8.29
C ALA A 139 7.73 6.93 -9.80
N PHE A 140 8.80 6.36 -10.37
CA PHE A 140 9.00 6.32 -11.81
C PHE A 140 7.90 5.49 -12.48
N LEU A 141 7.70 4.25 -12.03
CA LEU A 141 6.66 3.36 -12.56
C LEU A 141 5.25 3.93 -12.42
N ALA A 142 4.93 4.53 -11.28
CA ALA A 142 3.64 5.17 -11.04
C ALA A 142 3.37 6.32 -12.02
N ARG A 143 4.40 7.12 -12.33
CA ARG A 143 4.28 8.22 -13.30
C ARG A 143 4.10 7.72 -14.72
N GLU A 144 4.84 6.68 -15.13
CA GLU A 144 4.64 6.07 -16.45
C GLU A 144 3.23 5.51 -16.60
N HIS A 145 2.74 4.79 -15.58
CA HIS A 145 1.37 4.26 -15.57
C HIS A 145 0.32 5.38 -15.62
N ALA A 146 0.50 6.45 -14.84
CA ALA A 146 -0.41 7.59 -14.85
C ALA A 146 -0.44 8.27 -16.23
N ALA A 147 0.71 8.44 -16.88
CA ALA A 147 0.79 9.05 -18.22
C ALA A 147 0.08 8.22 -19.30
N LEU A 148 0.22 6.89 -19.24
CA LEU A 148 -0.51 5.96 -20.12
C LEU A 148 -2.01 5.98 -19.84
N ALA A 149 -2.42 6.00 -18.57
CA ALA A 149 -3.82 6.04 -18.18
C ALA A 149 -4.52 7.32 -18.68
N VAL A 150 -3.84 8.47 -18.69
CA VAL A 150 -4.37 9.71 -19.28
C VAL A 150 -4.59 9.56 -20.78
N HIS A 151 -3.61 9.03 -21.53
CA HIS A 151 -3.75 8.81 -22.97
C HIS A 151 -4.90 7.86 -23.32
N LEU A 152 -5.07 6.79 -22.54
CA LEU A 152 -6.17 5.84 -22.74
C LEU A 152 -7.53 6.45 -22.38
N ARG A 153 -7.61 7.33 -21.37
CA ARG A 153 -8.82 8.09 -21.03
C ARG A 153 -9.22 9.04 -22.15
N ASP A 154 -8.26 9.73 -22.76
CA ASP A 154 -8.54 10.61 -23.90
C ASP A 154 -9.00 9.81 -25.13
N ALA A 155 -8.44 8.60 -25.35
CA ALA A 155 -8.86 7.70 -26.41
C ALA A 155 -10.24 7.06 -26.17
N THR A 156 -10.60 6.78 -24.91
CA THR A 156 -11.92 6.22 -24.55
C THR A 156 -13.01 7.29 -24.45
N ALA A 157 -12.67 8.55 -24.17
CA ALA A 157 -13.61 9.67 -24.27
C ALA A 157 -14.11 9.91 -25.72
N LEU A 158 -13.39 9.40 -26.72
CA LEU A 158 -13.81 9.41 -28.14
C LEU A 158 -14.71 8.22 -28.51
N VAL A 159 -14.88 7.22 -27.64
CA VAL A 159 -15.76 6.08 -27.85
C VAL A 159 -17.07 6.34 -27.08
N PRO A 160 -18.22 6.53 -27.75
CA PRO A 160 -19.48 6.73 -27.05
C PRO A 160 -19.78 5.51 -26.15
N PRO A 161 -20.43 5.70 -24.99
CA PRO A 161 -20.82 4.60 -24.13
C PRO A 161 -21.69 3.63 -24.93
N VAL A 162 -21.27 2.37 -25.00
CA VAL A 162 -22.07 1.31 -25.61
C VAL A 162 -23.35 1.20 -24.79
N ALA A 163 -24.46 1.61 -25.38
CA ALA A 163 -25.78 1.53 -24.76
C ALA A 163 -26.07 0.07 -24.36
N HIS A 164 -26.43 -0.13 -23.10
CA HIS A 164 -26.69 -1.43 -22.47
C HIS A 164 -27.97 -2.14 -22.96
N ASP A 165 -28.43 -1.89 -24.20
CA ASP A 165 -29.61 -2.53 -24.79
C ASP A 165 -29.24 -3.71 -25.71
N SER A 166 -28.35 -4.58 -25.23
CA SER A 166 -28.13 -5.89 -25.86
C SER A 166 -28.97 -6.95 -25.12
N PRO A 167 -30.00 -7.56 -25.75
CA PRO A 167 -30.92 -8.50 -25.10
C PRO A 167 -30.30 -9.88 -24.78
N LEU A 168 -28.99 -10.05 -24.92
CA LEU A 168 -28.30 -11.34 -24.86
C LEU A 168 -27.68 -11.68 -23.48
N ILE A 169 -27.74 -10.79 -22.49
CA ILE A 169 -27.13 -11.00 -21.16
C ILE A 169 -28.17 -11.29 -20.06
N ALA A 170 -29.47 -11.15 -20.35
CA ALA A 170 -30.54 -11.33 -19.36
C ALA A 170 -30.69 -12.78 -18.84
N ASP A 171 -30.17 -13.78 -19.55
CA ASP A 171 -30.35 -15.20 -19.20
C ASP A 171 -29.30 -15.76 -18.22
N LEU A 172 -28.32 -14.95 -17.76
CA LEU A 172 -27.18 -15.42 -16.95
C LEU A 172 -27.11 -14.89 -15.51
N LEU A 173 -28.12 -14.19 -15.01
CA LEU A 173 -28.19 -13.77 -13.61
C LEU A 173 -29.27 -14.55 -12.84
N PRO A 174 -28.94 -15.22 -11.72
CA PRO A 174 -29.95 -15.88 -10.89
C PRO A 174 -30.87 -14.83 -10.25
N SER A 175 -32.17 -15.06 -10.41
CA SER A 175 -33.30 -14.22 -10.00
C SER A 175 -33.12 -13.57 -8.63
N ALA A 176 -32.88 -12.26 -8.62
CA ALA A 176 -32.84 -11.45 -7.40
C ALA A 176 -34.20 -11.49 -6.67
N THR A 177 -34.14 -11.84 -5.39
CA THR A 177 -35.25 -11.77 -4.43
C THR A 177 -35.79 -10.33 -4.33
N ARG A 178 -37.05 -10.14 -4.70
CA ARG A 178 -37.82 -8.91 -4.47
C ARG A 178 -37.86 -8.59 -2.97
N THR A 179 -37.27 -7.48 -2.56
CA THR A 179 -37.58 -6.82 -1.28
C THR A 179 -38.94 -6.12 -1.40
N PRO A 180 -39.87 -6.29 -0.43
CA PRO A 180 -41.18 -5.64 -0.48
C PRO A 180 -41.08 -4.14 -0.15
N PRO A 181 -42.03 -3.30 -0.63
CA PRO A 181 -41.98 -1.85 -0.45
C PRO A 181 -42.26 -1.43 1.01
N ARG A 182 -41.56 -0.38 1.45
CA ARG A 182 -41.64 0.21 2.78
C ARG A 182 -42.96 0.99 2.97
N PRO A 183 -43.63 0.89 4.13
CA PRO A 183 -44.86 1.66 4.40
C PRO A 183 -44.58 3.16 4.61
N PRO A 184 -45.58 4.04 4.36
CA PRO A 184 -45.42 5.48 4.48
C PRO A 184 -45.32 5.95 5.94
N PRO A 185 -44.73 7.14 6.20
CA PRO A 185 -44.49 7.65 7.55
C PRO A 185 -45.78 8.15 8.23
N PRO A 186 -45.84 8.13 9.58
CA PRO A 186 -46.99 8.64 10.32
C PRO A 186 -47.02 10.18 10.33
N GLY A 187 -48.24 10.74 10.30
CA GLY A 187 -48.51 12.15 10.60
C GLY A 187 -48.56 12.43 12.10
#